data_AF-A0A3L6LUG7-F1
#
_entry.id   AF-A0A3L6LUG7-F1
#
_cell.length_a   1.000
_cell.length_b   1.000
_cell.length_c   1.000
_cell.angle_alpha   90.00
_cell.angle_beta   90.00
_cell.angle_gamma   90.00
#
_symmetry.space_group_name_H-M   'P 1'
#
loop_
_entity.id
_entity.type
_entity.pdbx_description
1 polymer ?
#
loop_
_entity_poly.entity_id
_entity_poly.type
_entity_poly.pdbx_seq_one_letter_code
_entity_poly.pdbx_strand_id
1 'polypeptide(L)'
;LEKTAPDAQTGRRVVTNLRLPGQYDERLLGSVGLQGPYYNWNRWYLPSMGRYLELDPIAVQGEFNGPHGPEWYGYAEGNPLRWTDPTGESAEVCWRRILGWPLSQSDGRHCYVRYNGSPDQSTSYYAPFLWWGWPTVGKDLGPGPGDECHAIDPGTCTNCGMRDTSSIDTCLAAKMQECGQCSYSINGFNCCDCVARAIEKCGGKYPGPWPKNNGWGPSNRKASCGG
;
A
#
# COMPACT_ATOMS: atom_id res chain seq x y z
N LEU A 1 26.93 16.29 -4.92
CA LEU A 1 28.13 15.42 -4.97
C LEU A 1 28.33 14.78 -3.60
N GLU A 2 28.18 13.46 -3.55
CA GLU A 2 28.43 12.63 -2.36
C GLU A 2 29.86 12.85 -1.85
N LYS A 3 30.00 13.32 -0.60
CA LYS A 3 31.29 13.47 0.06
C LYS A 3 31.59 12.20 0.86
N THR A 4 32.14 11.19 0.22
CA THR A 4 32.71 10.03 0.93
C THR A 4 34.07 10.40 1.51
N ALA A 5 34.17 10.41 2.84
CA ALA A 5 35.46 10.54 3.51
C ALA A 5 36.28 9.25 3.30
N PRO A 6 37.58 9.35 2.98
CA PRO A 6 38.44 8.17 2.94
C PRO A 6 38.58 7.58 4.35
N ASP A 7 38.65 6.26 4.42
CA ASP A 7 38.91 5.54 5.66
C ASP A 7 40.26 5.98 6.25
N ALA A 8 40.26 6.30 7.55
CA ALA A 8 41.42 6.90 8.22
C ALA A 8 42.61 5.93 8.38
N GLN A 9 42.39 4.62 8.26
CA GLN A 9 43.39 3.59 8.50
C GLN A 9 43.96 3.02 7.19
N THR A 10 43.13 2.90 6.16
CA THR A 10 43.47 2.29 4.87
C THR A 10 43.55 3.28 3.72
N GLY A 11 43.08 4.52 3.90
CA GLY A 11 43.02 5.55 2.86
C GLY A 11 42.04 5.25 1.72
N ARG A 12 41.33 4.12 1.77
CA ARG A 12 40.35 3.71 0.74
C ARG A 12 39.03 4.44 0.95
N ARG A 13 38.42 4.90 -0.13
CA ARG A 13 37.01 5.35 -0.10
C ARG A 13 36.11 4.13 -0.16
N VAL A 14 35.34 3.91 0.90
CA VAL A 14 34.20 3.00 0.86
C VAL A 14 33.08 3.73 0.15
N VAL A 15 32.56 3.09 -0.89
CA VAL A 15 31.52 3.65 -1.74
C VAL A 15 30.29 2.76 -1.58
N THR A 16 29.20 3.32 -1.05
CA THR A 16 27.92 2.63 -0.96
C THR A 16 27.05 3.02 -2.15
N ASN A 17 26.36 2.04 -2.72
CA ASN A 17 25.35 2.27 -3.74
C ASN A 17 23.94 2.37 -3.13
N LEU A 18 23.78 2.11 -1.82
CA LEU A 18 22.49 2.26 -1.14
C LEU A 18 22.21 3.74 -0.82
N ARG A 19 20.96 4.16 -0.99
CA ARG A 19 20.49 5.54 -0.76
C ARG A 19 19.36 5.57 0.28
N LEU A 20 18.26 6.27 0.02
CA LEU A 20 17.06 6.16 0.87
C LEU A 20 16.51 4.72 0.80
N PRO A 21 15.64 4.31 1.74
CA PRO A 21 15.20 2.92 1.73
C PRO A 21 14.46 2.57 0.43
N GLY A 22 14.85 1.44 -0.17
CA GLY A 22 14.43 1.00 -1.51
C GLY A 22 15.31 1.50 -2.67
N GLN A 23 16.15 2.53 -2.46
CA GLN A 23 16.89 3.19 -3.54
C GLN A 23 18.30 2.63 -3.74
N TYR A 24 18.60 2.29 -4.99
CA TYR A 24 19.93 1.87 -5.45
C TYR A 24 20.50 2.88 -6.46
N ASP A 25 21.68 3.42 -6.18
CA ASP A 25 22.41 4.28 -7.09
C ASP A 25 23.24 3.44 -8.05
N GLU A 26 22.72 3.31 -9.26
CA GLU A 26 23.40 2.62 -10.37
C GLU A 26 24.56 3.42 -10.96
N ARG A 27 24.79 4.65 -10.51
CA ARG A 27 25.86 5.54 -10.96
C ARG A 27 25.87 5.74 -12.48
N LEU A 28 24.72 5.64 -13.13
CA LEU A 28 24.58 5.75 -14.59
C LEU A 28 25.22 7.02 -15.16
N LEU A 29 25.20 8.13 -14.38
CA LEU A 29 25.81 9.40 -14.78
C LEU A 29 27.15 9.70 -14.05
N GLY A 30 27.67 8.74 -13.29
CA GLY A 30 28.92 8.89 -12.55
C GLY A 30 30.15 9.08 -13.45
N SER A 31 30.13 8.50 -14.66
CA SER A 31 31.19 8.65 -15.67
C SER A 31 31.31 10.06 -16.24
N VAL A 32 30.24 10.85 -16.18
CA VAL A 32 30.18 12.26 -16.62
C VAL A 32 30.15 13.25 -15.44
N GLY A 33 30.39 12.77 -14.21
CA GLY A 33 30.46 13.61 -13.01
C GLY A 33 29.12 14.15 -12.51
N LEU A 34 28.00 13.65 -13.03
CA LEU A 34 26.66 14.05 -12.62
C LEU A 34 26.06 13.03 -11.64
N GLN A 35 25.15 13.50 -10.79
CA GLN A 35 24.40 12.64 -9.89
C GLN A 35 23.32 11.92 -10.69
N GLY A 36 23.40 10.59 -10.76
CA GLY A 36 22.46 9.76 -11.50
C GLY A 36 21.09 9.66 -10.84
N PRO A 37 20.05 9.26 -11.58
CA PRO A 37 18.80 8.82 -10.98
C PRO A 37 19.05 7.55 -10.15
N TYR A 38 18.29 7.39 -9.07
CA TYR A 38 18.30 6.21 -8.23
C TYR A 38 17.21 5.26 -8.68
N TYR A 39 17.54 3.98 -8.76
CA TYR A 39 16.58 2.95 -9.12
C TYR A 39 15.79 2.51 -7.89
N ASN A 40 14.46 2.52 -8.02
CA ASN A 40 13.50 2.19 -6.99
C ASN A 40 12.57 1.08 -7.49
N TRP A 41 13.15 -0.11 -7.72
CA TRP A 41 12.55 -1.34 -8.27
C TRP A 41 11.71 -1.21 -9.54
N ASN A 42 10.62 -0.44 -9.53
CA ASN A 42 9.76 -0.17 -10.67
C ASN A 42 9.93 1.24 -11.26
N ARG A 43 10.59 2.17 -10.57
CA ARG A 43 10.70 3.58 -11.01
C ARG A 43 12.06 4.20 -10.80
N TRP A 44 12.41 5.17 -11.65
CA TRP A 44 13.62 5.98 -11.51
C TRP A 44 13.37 7.27 -10.72
N TYR A 45 14.11 7.50 -9.64
CA TYR A 45 14.02 8.68 -8.78
C TYR A 45 15.14 9.68 -9.05
N LEU A 46 14.82 10.95 -9.32
CA LEU A 46 15.81 12.03 -9.38
C LEU A 46 16.01 12.67 -8.00
N PRO A 47 17.15 12.43 -7.32
CA PRO A 47 17.41 13.04 -6.03
C PRO A 47 17.59 14.57 -6.11
N SER A 48 18.05 15.10 -7.25
CA SER A 48 18.23 16.56 -7.41
C SER A 48 16.93 17.33 -7.50
N MET A 49 15.83 16.66 -7.88
CA MET A 49 14.49 17.26 -7.95
C MET A 49 13.57 16.79 -6.82
N GLY A 50 13.95 15.73 -6.10
CA GLY A 50 13.14 15.14 -5.03
C GLY A 50 11.92 14.38 -5.54
N ARG A 51 11.97 13.82 -6.76
CA ARG A 51 10.81 13.21 -7.43
C ARG A 51 11.20 12.14 -8.45
N TYR A 52 10.26 11.25 -8.76
CA TYR A 52 10.36 10.27 -9.83
C TYR A 52 10.40 10.93 -11.22
N LEU A 53 11.10 10.26 -12.13
CA LEU A 53 11.19 10.61 -13.56
C LEU A 53 9.96 10.17 -14.33
N GLU A 54 9.40 9.04 -13.92
CA GLU A 54 8.25 8.42 -14.54
C GLU A 54 7.00 8.84 -13.78
N LEU A 55 5.93 9.04 -14.54
CA LEU A 55 4.63 9.27 -13.97
C LEU A 55 4.21 8.03 -13.17
N ASP A 56 3.69 8.22 -11.97
CA ASP A 56 3.15 7.12 -11.17
C ASP A 56 2.14 6.31 -12.00
N PRO A 57 2.25 4.97 -12.07
CA PRO A 57 1.24 4.12 -12.68
C PRO A 57 -0.20 4.45 -12.23
N ILE A 58 -0.36 4.98 -11.01
CA ILE A 58 -1.61 5.56 -10.48
C ILE A 58 -2.19 6.65 -11.39
N ALA A 59 -1.37 7.59 -11.84
CA ALA A 59 -1.82 8.77 -12.57
C ALA A 59 -2.15 8.47 -14.03
N VAL A 60 -1.49 7.45 -14.61
CA VAL A 60 -1.80 6.94 -15.96
C VAL A 60 -3.17 6.26 -16.01
N GLN A 61 -3.65 5.72 -14.88
CA GLN A 61 -4.87 4.89 -14.83
C GLN A 61 -6.16 5.60 -14.36
N GLY A 62 -6.15 6.92 -14.14
CA GLY A 62 -7.41 7.68 -14.15
C GLY A 62 -7.56 8.85 -13.16
N GLU A 63 -6.56 9.21 -12.36
CA GLU A 63 -6.74 10.23 -11.33
C GLU A 63 -5.90 11.51 -11.56
N PHE A 64 -5.97 12.09 -12.77
CA PHE A 64 -5.38 13.41 -13.02
C PHE A 64 -5.96 14.54 -12.12
N ASN A 65 -7.04 14.28 -11.38
CA ASN A 65 -7.63 15.21 -10.39
C ASN A 65 -8.00 14.51 -9.06
N GLY A 66 -7.39 13.35 -8.74
CA GLY A 66 -7.65 12.63 -7.50
C GLY A 66 -7.01 13.27 -6.26
N PRO A 67 -7.26 12.73 -5.05
CA PRO A 67 -6.71 13.25 -3.78
C PRO A 67 -5.17 13.30 -3.75
N HIS A 68 -4.49 12.59 -4.65
CA HIS A 68 -3.02 12.57 -4.81
C HIS A 68 -2.50 13.36 -6.03
N GLY A 69 -3.31 14.24 -6.62
CA GLY A 69 -2.99 15.00 -7.83
C GLY A 69 -1.61 15.68 -7.92
N PRO A 70 -1.06 16.30 -6.85
CA PRO A 70 0.27 16.92 -6.91
C PRO A 70 1.45 15.92 -6.72
N GLU A 71 1.15 14.66 -6.38
CA GLU A 71 2.11 13.68 -5.85
C GLU A 71 2.48 12.57 -6.85
N TRP A 72 2.06 12.60 -8.12
CA TRP A 72 2.34 11.51 -9.09
C TRP A 72 3.80 11.33 -9.47
N TYR A 73 4.66 12.23 -9.01
CA TYR A 73 6.11 12.06 -9.09
C TYR A 73 6.73 12.09 -7.69
N GLY A 74 5.93 12.17 -6.63
CA GLY A 74 6.38 12.26 -5.25
C GLY A 74 6.95 10.92 -4.78
N TYR A 75 7.98 10.99 -3.93
CA TYR A 75 8.44 9.86 -3.15
C TYR A 75 7.88 9.99 -1.74
N ALA A 76 7.30 8.92 -1.21
CA ALA A 76 6.88 8.85 0.20
C ALA A 76 5.92 9.98 0.64
N GLU A 77 4.95 10.34 -0.20
CA GLU A 77 3.98 11.45 0.00
C GLU A 77 4.65 12.79 0.40
N GLY A 78 5.85 13.05 -0.10
CA GLY A 78 6.63 14.24 0.26
C GLY A 78 7.19 14.22 1.69
N ASN A 79 6.99 13.14 2.46
CA ASN A 79 7.50 12.98 3.82
C ASN A 79 8.36 11.71 3.99
N PRO A 80 9.58 11.68 3.43
CA PRO A 80 10.50 10.54 3.49
C PRO A 80 11.07 10.26 4.89
N LEU A 81 10.80 11.12 5.88
CA LEU A 81 11.17 10.87 7.27
C LEU A 81 10.16 9.98 7.99
N ARG A 82 8.91 9.97 7.51
CA ARG A 82 7.81 9.19 8.07
C ARG A 82 7.49 7.98 7.20
N TRP A 83 7.53 8.16 5.89
CA TRP A 83 7.12 7.17 4.91
C TRP A 83 8.29 6.70 4.08
N THR A 84 8.15 5.51 3.53
CA THR A 84 9.09 4.94 2.58
C THR A 84 8.26 4.38 1.44
N ASP A 85 8.74 4.49 0.22
CA ASP A 85 8.18 3.83 -0.96
C ASP A 85 9.21 2.79 -1.46
N PRO A 86 9.19 1.54 -0.91
CA PRO A 86 10.22 0.55 -1.18
C PRO A 86 10.20 -0.01 -2.59
N THR A 87 9.06 0.07 -3.28
CA THR A 87 8.83 -0.58 -4.58
C THR A 87 8.46 0.38 -5.69
N GLY A 88 8.33 1.68 -5.40
CA GLY A 88 7.79 2.62 -6.36
C GLY A 88 6.30 2.40 -6.61
N GLU A 89 5.56 1.85 -5.63
CA GLU A 89 4.17 1.41 -5.73
C GLU A 89 3.46 1.67 -4.38
N SER A 90 2.15 1.97 -4.38
CA SER A 90 1.41 2.34 -3.17
C SER A 90 0.18 1.43 -2.93
N ALA A 91 -0.04 1.03 -1.68
CA ALA A 91 -1.28 0.41 -1.22
C ALA A 91 -2.03 1.34 -0.27
N GLU A 92 -3.36 1.34 -0.42
CA GLU A 92 -4.26 2.20 0.33
C GLU A 92 -5.38 1.37 0.94
N VAL A 93 -5.77 1.72 2.17
CA VAL A 93 -7.06 1.32 2.72
C VAL A 93 -8.09 2.30 2.20
N CYS A 94 -9.10 1.78 1.53
CA CYS A 94 -10.25 2.56 1.10
C CYS A 94 -11.51 2.08 1.81
N TRP A 95 -12.46 2.99 2.01
CA TRP A 95 -13.80 2.63 2.40
C TRP A 95 -14.87 3.46 1.71
N ARG A 96 -16.02 2.81 1.55
CA ARG A 96 -17.21 3.36 0.90
C ARG A 96 -18.47 2.98 1.64
N ARG A 97 -19.61 3.59 1.31
CA ARG A 97 -20.89 3.13 1.86
C ARG A 97 -21.21 1.73 1.33
N ILE A 98 -21.75 0.87 2.20
CA ILE A 98 -22.21 -0.46 1.78
C ILE A 98 -23.31 -0.28 0.72
N LEU A 99 -23.07 -0.83 -0.46
CA LEU A 99 -24.04 -0.83 -1.56
C LEU A 99 -24.95 -2.05 -1.41
N GLY A 100 -26.26 -1.82 -1.36
CA GLY A 100 -27.26 -2.88 -1.32
C GLY A 100 -28.40 -2.62 -0.34
N TRP A 101 -29.64 -2.83 -0.79
CA TRP A 101 -30.81 -2.80 0.07
C TRP A 101 -30.85 -4.07 0.96
N PRO A 102 -31.08 -3.96 2.29
CA PRO A 102 -31.50 -2.79 3.05
C PRO A 102 -30.36 -2.00 3.73
N LEU A 103 -29.11 -2.44 3.60
CA LEU A 103 -27.96 -1.87 4.32
C LEU A 103 -27.47 -0.51 3.77
N SER A 104 -27.92 -0.09 2.58
CA SER A 104 -27.55 1.20 1.98
C SER A 104 -28.11 2.40 2.75
N GLN A 105 -29.01 2.19 3.71
CA GLN A 105 -29.52 3.21 4.63
C GLN A 105 -28.81 3.22 6.00
N SER A 106 -27.90 2.28 6.25
CA SER A 106 -27.09 2.27 7.47
C SER A 106 -25.81 3.10 7.28
N ASP A 107 -25.25 3.64 8.37
CA ASP A 107 -23.92 4.27 8.35
C ASP A 107 -22.78 3.30 7.96
N GLY A 108 -23.13 2.03 7.73
CA GLY A 108 -22.32 0.95 7.21
C GLY A 108 -21.32 1.37 6.14
N ARG A 109 -20.04 1.34 6.50
CA ARG A 109 -18.91 1.42 5.58
C ARG A 109 -18.34 0.03 5.26
N HIS A 110 -17.99 -0.15 3.99
CA HIS A 110 -17.31 -1.31 3.41
C HIS A 110 -15.85 -0.95 3.20
N CYS A 111 -14.93 -1.75 3.75
CA CYS A 111 -13.49 -1.55 3.59
C CYS A 111 -12.92 -2.46 2.51
N TYR A 112 -11.97 -1.94 1.75
CA TYR A 112 -11.23 -2.68 0.74
C TYR A 112 -9.79 -2.14 0.64
N VAL A 113 -8.89 -2.94 0.09
CA VAL A 113 -7.53 -2.50 -0.25
C VAL A 113 -7.52 -2.10 -1.72
N ARG A 114 -6.90 -0.97 -2.02
CA ARG A 114 -6.57 -0.55 -3.38
C ARG A 114 -5.06 -0.61 -3.57
N TYR A 115 -4.64 -1.13 -4.71
CA TYR A 115 -3.24 -1.21 -5.09
C TYR A 115 -2.98 -0.24 -6.23
N ASN A 116 -1.86 0.46 -6.16
CA ASN A 116 -1.37 1.36 -7.20
C ASN A 116 -2.43 2.35 -7.67
N GLY A 117 -3.27 2.82 -6.74
CA GLY A 117 -4.34 3.80 -7.01
C GLY A 117 -5.34 3.38 -8.09
N SER A 118 -5.29 2.14 -8.57
CA SER A 118 -6.08 1.70 -9.70
C SER A 118 -7.47 1.30 -9.23
N PRO A 119 -8.55 1.81 -9.83
CA PRO A 119 -9.89 1.35 -9.52
C PRO A 119 -10.09 -0.13 -9.88
N ASP A 120 -9.26 -0.66 -10.77
CA ASP A 120 -9.32 -2.04 -11.21
C ASP A 120 -8.46 -3.01 -10.40
N GLN A 121 -7.54 -2.49 -9.59
CA GLN A 121 -6.68 -3.28 -8.70
C GLN A 121 -7.12 -3.06 -7.25
N SER A 122 -8.25 -3.65 -6.90
CA SER A 122 -8.80 -3.62 -5.55
C SER A 122 -9.09 -5.04 -5.06
N THR A 123 -9.07 -5.22 -3.75
CA THR A 123 -9.53 -6.47 -3.14
C THR A 123 -10.30 -6.20 -1.87
N SER A 124 -11.40 -6.91 -1.69
CA SER A 124 -12.20 -6.84 -0.47
C SER A 124 -12.65 -8.22 -0.03
N TYR A 125 -12.99 -8.32 1.25
CA TYR A 125 -13.58 -9.51 1.84
C TYR A 125 -15.07 -9.27 2.06
N TYR A 126 -15.92 -10.06 1.41
CA TYR A 126 -17.37 -9.90 1.48
C TYR A 126 -18.10 -11.25 1.45
N ALA A 127 -19.32 -11.26 1.96
CA ALA A 127 -20.25 -12.37 1.79
C ALA A 127 -21.33 -11.97 0.76
N PRO A 128 -21.56 -12.77 -0.28
CA PRO A 128 -22.67 -12.54 -1.20
C PRO A 128 -24.01 -12.62 -0.45
N PHE A 129 -24.80 -11.55 -0.44
CA PHE A 129 -26.07 -11.49 0.30
C PHE A 129 -27.19 -12.37 -0.31
N LEU A 130 -27.07 -12.73 -1.60
CA LEU A 130 -28.16 -13.36 -2.37
C LEU A 130 -27.96 -14.85 -2.66
N TRP A 131 -26.85 -15.44 -2.24
CA TRP A 131 -26.59 -16.86 -2.38
C TRP A 131 -25.96 -17.31 -1.07
N TRP A 132 -26.26 -18.51 -0.58
CA TRP A 132 -25.58 -19.16 0.55
C TRP A 132 -24.12 -19.50 0.20
N GLY A 133 -23.39 -18.49 -0.28
CA GLY A 133 -22.05 -18.56 -0.80
C GLY A 133 -21.04 -18.42 0.32
N TRP A 134 -19.88 -19.02 0.09
CA TRP A 134 -18.75 -18.90 1.00
C TRP A 134 -18.24 -17.46 1.00
N PRO A 135 -17.81 -16.94 2.16
CA PRO A 135 -17.10 -15.67 2.24
C PRO A 135 -15.98 -15.64 1.22
N THR A 136 -15.93 -14.60 0.39
CA THR A 136 -15.00 -14.53 -0.73
C THR A 136 -14.12 -13.31 -0.60
N VAL A 137 -12.87 -13.46 -1.03
CA VAL A 137 -11.94 -12.36 -1.23
C VAL A 137 -11.81 -12.17 -2.71
N GLY A 138 -12.20 -11.00 -3.20
CA GLY A 138 -12.27 -10.75 -4.64
C GLY A 138 -12.14 -9.28 -4.97
N LYS A 139 -12.15 -8.99 -6.28
CA LYS A 139 -12.13 -7.63 -6.79
C LYS A 139 -13.30 -6.83 -6.21
N ASP A 140 -13.01 -5.65 -5.67
CA ASP A 140 -14.05 -4.72 -5.25
C ASP A 140 -14.45 -3.79 -6.40
N LEU A 141 -15.58 -3.13 -6.26
CA LEU A 141 -15.89 -1.97 -7.09
C LEU A 141 -14.84 -0.91 -6.72
N GLY A 142 -14.03 -0.48 -7.68
CA GLY A 142 -13.07 0.62 -7.47
C GLY A 142 -13.73 1.87 -6.89
N PRO A 143 -12.94 2.83 -6.38
CA PRO A 143 -13.49 3.97 -5.67
C PRO A 143 -14.52 4.73 -6.52
N GLY A 144 -15.72 4.85 -5.96
CA GLY A 144 -16.81 5.67 -6.49
C GLY A 144 -16.85 7.06 -5.84
N PRO A 145 -17.80 7.92 -6.28
CA PRO A 145 -17.97 9.24 -5.68
C PRO A 145 -18.33 9.15 -4.19
N GLY A 146 -17.45 9.68 -3.33
CA GLY A 146 -17.63 9.68 -1.87
C GLY A 146 -16.84 8.62 -1.10
N ASP A 147 -15.93 7.93 -1.77
CA ASP A 147 -15.02 6.96 -1.16
C ASP A 147 -13.79 7.67 -0.58
N GLU A 148 -13.31 7.19 0.56
CA GLU A 148 -12.14 7.75 1.25
C GLU A 148 -11.04 6.70 1.23
N CYS A 149 -9.86 7.06 0.71
CA CYS A 149 -8.68 6.22 0.64
C CYS A 149 -7.52 6.84 1.41
N HIS A 150 -6.74 6.01 2.09
CA HIS A 150 -5.64 6.42 2.94
C HIS A 150 -4.47 5.45 2.78
N ALA A 151 -3.26 5.98 2.60
CA ALA A 151 -2.06 5.18 2.44
C ALA A 151 -1.78 4.24 3.62
N ILE A 152 -1.28 3.06 3.30
CA ILE A 152 -0.75 2.08 4.25
C ILE A 152 0.74 2.35 4.40
N ASP A 153 1.19 2.50 5.65
CA ASP A 153 2.61 2.51 5.97
C ASP A 153 3.17 1.11 5.76
N PRO A 154 4.15 0.91 4.84
CA PRO A 154 4.75 -0.40 4.64
C PRO A 154 5.45 -0.95 5.88
N GLY A 155 5.80 -0.10 6.85
CA GLY A 155 6.53 -0.48 8.04
C GLY A 155 7.84 -1.22 7.69
N THR A 156 8.24 -2.15 8.56
CA THR A 156 9.24 -3.16 8.23
C THR A 156 8.48 -4.43 7.85
N CYS A 157 8.30 -4.72 6.56
CA CYS A 157 7.63 -5.97 6.19
C CYS A 157 8.47 -7.18 6.59
N THR A 158 8.26 -7.69 7.79
CA THR A 158 9.06 -8.77 8.40
C THR A 158 8.57 -10.16 8.01
N ASN A 159 7.33 -10.27 7.52
CA ASN A 159 6.67 -11.54 7.17
C ASN A 159 6.28 -11.64 5.68
N CYS A 160 6.84 -10.81 4.80
CA CYS A 160 6.62 -10.88 3.35
C CYS A 160 7.11 -12.20 2.70
N GLY A 161 7.84 -13.07 3.44
CA GLY A 161 7.95 -14.49 3.10
C GLY A 161 8.60 -14.86 1.77
N MET A 162 9.34 -13.97 1.11
CA MET A 162 10.04 -14.25 -0.14
C MET A 162 11.50 -13.80 -0.06
N ARG A 163 12.39 -14.55 -0.72
CA ARG A 163 13.85 -14.28 -0.87
C ARG A 163 14.16 -13.06 -1.76
N ASP A 164 13.17 -12.24 -2.05
CA ASP A 164 13.24 -11.01 -2.83
C ASP A 164 12.28 -10.03 -2.17
N THR A 165 12.60 -8.75 -2.22
CA THR A 165 11.81 -7.61 -1.74
C THR A 165 10.49 -7.46 -2.49
N SER A 166 9.56 -8.42 -2.36
CA SER A 166 8.21 -8.31 -2.94
C SER A 166 7.30 -7.51 -2.01
N SER A 167 6.71 -6.45 -2.58
CA SER A 167 6.04 -5.31 -1.96
C SER A 167 5.05 -5.65 -0.84
N ILE A 168 4.79 -4.67 0.03
CA ILE A 168 3.65 -4.75 0.97
C ILE A 168 2.36 -5.08 0.22
N ASP A 169 2.20 -4.64 -1.03
CA ASP A 169 1.06 -4.92 -1.90
C ASP A 169 0.90 -6.42 -2.17
N THR A 170 2.01 -7.11 -2.49
CA THR A 170 2.02 -8.56 -2.72
C THR A 170 1.68 -9.32 -1.45
N CYS A 171 2.23 -8.88 -0.31
CA CYS A 171 1.88 -9.46 0.99
C CYS A 171 0.41 -9.22 1.32
N LEU A 172 -0.10 -8.00 1.14
CA LEU A 172 -1.49 -7.65 1.39
C LEU A 172 -2.42 -8.49 0.52
N ALA A 173 -2.13 -8.60 -0.78
CA ALA A 173 -2.89 -9.44 -1.70
C ALA A 173 -2.95 -10.89 -1.23
N ALA A 174 -1.81 -11.46 -0.78
CA ALA A 174 -1.76 -12.82 -0.25
C ALA A 174 -2.49 -12.98 1.10
N LYS A 175 -2.31 -12.04 2.04
CA LYS A 175 -2.93 -12.11 3.38
C LYS A 175 -4.41 -11.80 3.38
N MET A 176 -4.88 -10.99 2.44
CA MET A 176 -6.30 -10.80 2.20
C MET A 176 -6.97 -12.11 1.81
N GLN A 177 -6.35 -12.94 0.96
CA GLN A 177 -6.91 -14.24 0.54
C GLN A 177 -7.14 -15.23 1.69
N GLU A 178 -6.35 -15.14 2.77
CA GLU A 178 -6.55 -15.97 3.96
C GLU A 178 -7.92 -15.74 4.63
N CYS A 179 -8.53 -14.57 4.44
CA CYS A 179 -9.87 -14.28 4.98
C CYS A 179 -10.98 -15.09 4.33
N GLY A 180 -10.77 -15.61 3.11
CA GLY A 180 -11.74 -16.48 2.43
C GLY A 180 -12.00 -17.81 3.17
N GLN A 181 -11.09 -18.20 4.08
CA GLN A 181 -11.25 -19.37 4.94
C GLN A 181 -11.98 -19.05 6.26
N CYS A 182 -12.37 -17.80 6.47
CA CYS A 182 -12.99 -17.32 7.70
C CYS A 182 -14.48 -17.06 7.50
N SER A 183 -15.24 -17.22 8.58
CA SER A 183 -16.67 -16.89 8.59
C SER A 183 -16.88 -15.38 8.58
N TYR A 184 -17.67 -14.87 7.62
CA TYR A 184 -18.01 -13.46 7.52
C TYR A 184 -19.16 -13.11 8.47
N SER A 185 -19.01 -12.01 9.21
CA SER A 185 -20.10 -11.44 10.01
C SER A 185 -19.96 -9.93 10.06
N ILE A 186 -21.01 -9.20 9.66
CA ILE A 186 -21.01 -7.72 9.64
C ILE A 186 -20.74 -7.12 11.04
N ASN A 187 -21.28 -7.76 12.08
CA ASN A 187 -21.09 -7.42 13.48
C ASN A 187 -19.94 -8.18 14.14
N GLY A 188 -19.16 -8.95 13.38
CA GLY A 188 -18.10 -9.85 13.85
C GLY A 188 -16.82 -9.60 13.08
N PHE A 189 -16.30 -10.63 12.40
CA PHE A 189 -15.17 -10.50 11.47
C PHE A 189 -15.69 -10.12 10.08
N ASN A 190 -15.47 -8.86 9.68
CA ASN A 190 -16.00 -8.29 8.45
C ASN A 190 -14.89 -7.82 7.49
N CYS A 191 -15.28 -7.09 6.44
CA CYS A 191 -14.38 -6.52 5.43
C CYS A 191 -13.24 -5.70 6.06
N CYS A 192 -13.53 -4.84 7.04
CA CYS A 192 -12.55 -3.98 7.70
C CYS A 192 -11.62 -4.77 8.64
N ASP A 193 -12.13 -5.79 9.34
CA ASP A 193 -11.27 -6.68 10.15
C ASP A 193 -10.28 -7.46 9.29
N CYS A 194 -10.71 -7.91 8.10
CA CYS A 194 -9.82 -8.58 7.15
C CYS A 194 -8.68 -7.66 6.68
N VAL A 195 -9.01 -6.42 6.27
CA VAL A 195 -8.01 -5.43 5.86
C VAL A 195 -7.02 -5.14 6.99
N ALA A 196 -7.52 -4.87 8.20
CA ALA A 196 -6.68 -4.61 9.37
C ALA A 196 -5.73 -5.79 9.66
N ARG A 197 -6.25 -7.03 9.60
CA ARG A 197 -5.45 -8.24 9.82
C ARG A 197 -4.41 -8.47 8.73
N ALA A 198 -4.74 -8.18 7.46
CA ALA A 198 -3.77 -8.29 6.37
C ALA A 198 -2.60 -7.31 6.58
N ILE A 199 -2.89 -6.05 6.93
CA ILE A 199 -1.89 -5.03 7.24
C ILE A 199 -0.99 -5.48 8.40
N GLU A 200 -1.60 -5.93 9.50
CA GLU A 200 -0.86 -6.42 10.67
C GLU A 200 0.05 -7.61 10.33
N LYS A 201 -0.48 -8.60 9.59
CA LYS A 201 0.31 -9.78 9.18
C LYS A 201 1.47 -9.42 8.26
N CYS A 202 1.33 -8.36 7.47
CA CYS A 202 2.39 -7.84 6.63
C CYS A 202 3.35 -6.90 7.36
N GLY A 203 3.16 -6.63 8.66
CA GLY A 203 4.00 -5.69 9.42
C GLY A 203 3.80 -4.22 9.00
N GLY A 204 2.78 -3.94 8.19
CA GLY A 204 2.38 -2.60 7.83
C GLY A 204 1.65 -1.90 8.98
N LYS A 205 1.50 -0.58 8.88
CA LYS A 205 0.74 0.23 9.83
C LYS A 205 -0.29 1.07 9.10
N TYR A 206 -1.42 1.28 9.73
CA TYR A 206 -2.47 2.14 9.20
C TYR A 206 -2.67 3.35 10.12
N PRO A 207 -2.24 4.56 9.71
CA PRO A 207 -2.27 5.76 10.54
C PRO A 207 -3.62 6.49 10.51
N GLY A 208 -4.47 6.19 9.53
CA GLY A 208 -5.71 6.92 9.30
C GLY A 208 -6.85 6.47 10.23
N PRO A 209 -7.92 7.27 10.32
CA PRO A 209 -9.08 6.88 11.08
C PRO A 209 -9.78 5.73 10.35
N TRP A 210 -10.08 4.64 11.04
CA TRP A 210 -11.06 3.69 10.52
C TRP A 210 -12.43 4.37 10.39
N PRO A 211 -13.27 3.96 9.43
CA PRO A 211 -14.57 4.56 9.24
C PRO A 211 -15.38 4.55 10.55
N LYS A 212 -15.97 5.70 10.90
CA LYS A 212 -16.87 5.84 12.05
C LYS A 212 -18.15 5.05 11.79
N ASN A 213 -18.09 3.76 12.07
CA ASN A 213 -19.08 2.79 11.67
C ASN A 213 -19.60 2.17 12.97
N ASN A 214 -20.86 2.40 13.35
CA ASN A 214 -21.53 2.00 14.61
C ASN A 214 -21.20 0.56 15.10
N GLY A 215 -19.98 0.30 15.56
CA GLY A 215 -19.45 -1.04 15.89
C GLY A 215 -18.97 -1.90 14.70
N TRP A 216 -18.85 -1.36 13.48
CA TRP A 216 -18.52 -2.11 12.25
C TRP A 216 -17.14 -1.78 11.66
N GLY A 217 -16.34 -0.95 12.33
CA GLY A 217 -14.91 -0.81 12.06
C GLY A 217 -14.13 -2.05 12.55
N PRO A 218 -12.83 -2.17 12.24
CA PRO A 218 -12.04 -3.29 12.72
C PRO A 218 -12.01 -3.27 14.24
N SER A 219 -12.24 -4.44 14.79
CA SER A 219 -12.56 -4.66 16.20
C SER A 219 -11.53 -5.56 16.88
N ASN A 220 -10.45 -5.92 16.16
CA ASN A 220 -9.46 -6.92 16.56
C ASN A 220 -10.10 -8.25 17.00
N ARG A 221 -11.32 -8.53 16.53
CA ARG A 221 -12.04 -9.77 16.86
C ARG A 221 -11.36 -10.94 16.14
N LYS A 222 -11.14 -12.03 16.88
CA LYS A 222 -10.55 -13.25 16.31
C LYS A 222 -11.48 -13.79 15.22
N ALA A 223 -10.95 -13.91 14.02
CA ALA A 223 -11.66 -14.56 12.93
C ALA A 223 -11.84 -16.05 13.26
N SER A 224 -13.06 -16.57 13.15
CA SER A 224 -13.32 -18.01 13.21
C SER A 224 -13.04 -18.59 11.83
N CYS A 225 -11.76 -18.91 11.58
CA CYS A 225 -11.32 -19.53 10.35
C CYS A 225 -11.29 -21.05 10.51
N GLY A 226 -11.87 -21.77 9.54
CA GLY A 226 -11.78 -23.23 9.49
C GLY A 226 -10.35 -23.62 9.15
N GLY A 227 -9.72 -24.40 10.02
CA GLY A 227 -8.46 -25.10 9.72
C GLY A 227 -8.73 -26.44 9.06
#